data_AF-A0A3D4ZFH1-F1
#
_entry.id   AF-A0A3D4ZFH1-F1
#
_cell.length_a   1.000
_cell.length_b   1.000
_cell.length_c   1.000
_cell.angle_alpha   90.00
_cell.angle_beta   90.00
_cell.angle_gamma   90.00
#
_symmetry.space_group_name_H-M   'P 1'
#
loop_
_entity.id
_entity.type
_entity.pdbx_description
1 polymer ?
#
loop_
_entity_poly.entity_id
_entity_poly.type
_entity_poly.pdbx_seq_one_letter_code
_entity_poly.pdbx_strand_id
1 'polypeptide(L)'
;ASPHIVGTSGGNTDDMRESLMLMEKGLINPSAMVTHIGGLSAVPEAVINLPNIPGGKKMMYTHLDFPLVALSELAELGRTNPVFAELAKLVDKHNGLWSAEAEAYLLEHYTKRIKE
;
A
#
# COMPACT_ATOMS: atom_id res chain seq x y z
N ALA A 1 -24.45 -35.85 5.09
CA ALA A 1 -23.19 -35.16 4.75
C ALA A 1 -22.56 -34.68 6.05
N SER A 2 -21.37 -35.17 6.41
CA SER A 2 -20.67 -34.69 7.61
C SER A 2 -19.83 -33.46 7.26
N PRO A 3 -19.90 -32.37 8.04
CA PRO A 3 -19.00 -31.24 7.84
C PRO A 3 -17.57 -31.64 8.25
N HIS A 4 -16.60 -31.30 7.40
CA HIS A 4 -15.18 -31.40 7.72
C HIS A 4 -14.69 -30.03 8.17
N ILE A 5 -14.03 -29.98 9.33
CA ILE A 5 -13.39 -28.76 9.86
C ILE A 5 -11.90 -28.85 9.51
N VAL A 6 -11.38 -27.85 8.83
CA VAL A 6 -9.95 -27.73 8.49
C VAL A 6 -9.42 -26.44 9.10
N GLY A 7 -8.34 -26.55 9.88
CA GLY A 7 -7.61 -25.39 10.40
C GLY A 7 -6.46 -25.01 9.46
N THR A 8 -6.28 -23.72 9.21
CA THR A 8 -5.18 -23.19 8.39
C THR A 8 -4.28 -22.31 9.25
N SER A 9 -2.96 -22.45 9.10
CA SER A 9 -1.97 -21.62 9.81
C SER A 9 -0.96 -21.05 8.83
N GLY A 10 -1.26 -19.85 8.29
CA GLY A 10 -0.39 -19.15 7.34
C GLY A 10 -0.17 -19.94 6.05
N GLY A 11 1.02 -19.76 5.46
CA GLY A 11 1.47 -20.49 4.28
C GLY A 11 2.92 -20.97 4.44
N ASN A 12 3.28 -21.99 3.68
CA ASN A 12 4.63 -22.53 3.58
C ASN A 12 5.37 -21.94 2.35
N THR A 13 6.57 -22.44 2.07
CA THR A 13 7.39 -21.95 0.95
C THR A 13 6.74 -22.21 -0.41
N ASP A 14 5.99 -23.29 -0.57
CA ASP A 14 5.32 -23.62 -1.83
C ASP A 14 4.13 -22.70 -2.08
N ASP A 15 3.36 -22.37 -1.03
CA ASP A 15 2.28 -21.36 -1.11
C ASP A 15 2.83 -19.99 -1.56
N MET A 16 4.00 -19.60 -1.06
CA MET A 16 4.66 -18.36 -1.49
C MET A 16 5.12 -18.41 -2.96
N ARG A 17 5.72 -19.53 -3.40
CA ARG A 17 6.13 -19.69 -4.81
C ARG A 17 4.94 -19.67 -5.75
N GLU A 18 3.85 -20.33 -5.39
CA GLU A 18 2.60 -20.31 -6.15
C GLU A 18 2.05 -18.89 -6.23
N SER A 19 1.96 -18.18 -5.09
CA SER A 19 1.49 -16.80 -5.04
C SER A 19 2.33 -15.88 -5.95
N LEU A 20 3.67 -15.99 -5.92
CA LEU A 20 4.55 -15.24 -6.82
C LEU A 20 4.34 -15.59 -8.29
N MET A 21 4.19 -16.86 -8.63
CA MET A 21 3.92 -17.31 -10.00
C MET A 21 2.58 -16.75 -10.52
N LEU A 22 1.54 -16.75 -9.69
CA LEU A 22 0.23 -16.22 -10.05
C LEU A 22 0.30 -14.69 -10.25
N MET A 23 1.07 -13.98 -9.43
CA MET A 23 1.34 -12.53 -9.59
C MET A 23 2.10 -12.25 -10.88
N GLU A 24 3.16 -13.01 -11.16
CA GLU A 24 3.98 -12.86 -12.38
C GLU A 24 3.16 -13.09 -13.65
N LYS A 25 2.24 -14.05 -13.62
CA LYS A 25 1.30 -14.33 -14.73
C LYS A 25 0.15 -13.33 -14.84
N GLY A 26 0.06 -12.35 -13.94
CA GLY A 26 -1.04 -11.38 -13.90
C GLY A 26 -2.40 -11.98 -13.50
N LEU A 27 -2.43 -13.21 -12.97
CA LEU A 27 -3.66 -13.87 -12.53
C LEU A 27 -4.17 -13.31 -11.20
N ILE A 28 -3.27 -12.76 -10.39
CA ILE A 28 -3.59 -11.99 -9.18
C ILE A 28 -2.80 -10.68 -9.18
N ASN A 29 -3.45 -9.59 -8.79
CA ASN A 29 -2.81 -8.28 -8.67
C ASN A 29 -2.74 -7.87 -7.18
N PRO A 30 -1.57 -7.88 -6.54
CA PRO A 30 -1.44 -7.57 -5.12
C PRO A 30 -1.68 -6.07 -4.84
N SER A 31 -1.55 -5.19 -5.84
CA SER A 31 -1.82 -3.75 -5.68
C SER A 31 -3.28 -3.47 -5.33
N ALA A 32 -4.21 -4.36 -5.68
CA ALA A 32 -5.62 -4.25 -5.31
C ALA A 32 -5.85 -4.20 -3.79
N MET A 33 -4.89 -4.70 -3.00
CA MET A 33 -4.98 -4.66 -1.54
C MET A 33 -4.47 -3.33 -0.97
N VAL A 34 -3.64 -2.57 -1.69
CA VAL A 34 -3.02 -1.34 -1.16
C VAL A 34 -4.06 -0.23 -1.10
N THR A 35 -4.41 0.19 0.11
CA THR A 35 -5.38 1.28 0.33
C THR A 35 -4.75 2.51 0.94
N HIS A 36 -3.59 2.39 1.58
CA HIS A 36 -2.88 3.49 2.21
C HIS A 36 -1.38 3.41 1.96
N ILE A 37 -0.73 4.57 1.91
CA ILE A 37 0.72 4.74 1.89
C ILE A 37 1.13 5.64 3.07
N GLY A 38 2.29 5.38 3.67
CA GLY A 38 2.80 6.20 4.78
C GLY A 38 4.31 6.15 4.90
N GLY A 39 4.89 7.14 5.57
CA GLY A 39 6.29 7.13 5.97
C GLY A 39 6.52 6.41 7.30
N LEU A 40 7.77 6.30 7.73
CA LEU A 40 8.10 5.55 8.95
C LEU A 40 7.47 6.15 10.23
N SER A 41 7.37 7.48 10.31
CA SER A 41 6.78 8.15 11.48
C SER A 41 5.30 7.85 11.69
N ALA A 42 4.59 7.41 10.65
CA ALA A 42 3.19 7.04 10.73
C ALA A 42 2.95 5.66 11.35
N VAL A 43 3.98 4.80 11.43
CA VAL A 43 3.85 3.41 11.88
C VAL A 43 3.32 3.28 13.32
N PRO A 44 3.81 4.03 14.33
CA PRO A 44 3.35 3.85 15.71
C PRO A 44 1.85 4.07 15.87
N GLU A 45 1.32 5.17 15.32
CA GLU A 45 -0.11 5.46 15.37
C GLU A 45 -0.89 4.42 14.57
N ALA A 46 -0.45 4.10 13.34
CA ALA A 46 -1.16 3.17 12.47
C ALA A 46 -1.29 1.78 13.09
N VAL A 47 -0.30 1.35 13.89
CA VAL A 47 -0.34 0.08 14.62
C VAL A 47 -1.26 0.18 15.85
N ILE A 48 -1.15 1.24 16.65
CA ILE A 48 -1.97 1.44 17.85
C ILE A 48 -3.47 1.54 17.49
N ASN A 49 -3.78 2.22 16.39
CA ASN A 49 -5.14 2.54 15.97
C ASN A 49 -5.66 1.67 14.83
N LEU A 50 -4.94 0.60 14.47
CA LEU A 50 -5.27 -0.26 13.32
C LEU A 50 -6.74 -0.71 13.25
N PRO A 51 -7.42 -1.10 14.36
CA PRO A 51 -8.83 -1.50 14.31
C PRO A 51 -9.79 -0.42 13.80
N ASN A 52 -9.41 0.85 13.91
CA ASN A 52 -10.22 2.00 13.49
C ASN A 52 -9.80 2.56 12.13
N ILE A 53 -8.73 2.04 11.51
CA ILE A 53 -8.24 2.48 10.20
C ILE A 53 -8.75 1.49 9.13
N PRO A 54 -9.83 1.81 8.39
CA PRO A 54 -10.42 0.90 7.43
C PRO A 54 -9.51 0.60 6.22
N GLY A 55 -9.93 -0.34 5.37
CA GLY A 55 -9.22 -0.73 4.14
C GLY A 55 -8.23 -1.88 4.34
N GLY A 56 -7.64 -2.34 3.24
CA GLY A 56 -6.76 -3.51 3.20
C GLY A 56 -5.35 -3.24 3.74
N LYS A 57 -4.39 -3.13 2.84
CA LYS A 57 -2.95 -3.06 3.10
C LYS A 57 -2.49 -1.61 3.23
N LYS A 58 -1.81 -1.33 4.34
CA LYS A 58 -1.12 -0.06 4.63
C LYS A 58 0.36 -0.24 4.31
N MET A 59 0.83 0.37 3.22
CA MET A 59 2.21 0.27 2.75
C MET A 59 3.07 1.36 3.38
N MET A 60 4.19 0.98 4.00
CA MET A 60 5.04 1.91 4.76
C MET A 60 6.42 2.03 4.13
N TYR A 61 6.83 3.25 3.79
CA TYR A 61 8.15 3.60 3.26
C TYR A 61 9.08 3.97 4.41
N THR A 62 9.95 3.04 4.78
CA THR A 62 10.81 3.17 5.98
C THR A 62 11.84 4.30 5.91
N HIS A 63 12.14 4.77 4.71
CA HIS A 63 13.12 5.82 4.43
C HIS A 63 12.48 7.18 4.14
N LEU A 64 11.15 7.27 4.08
CA LEU A 64 10.41 8.52 3.91
C LEU A 64 9.70 8.94 5.21
N ASP A 65 9.36 10.22 5.31
CA ASP A 65 8.70 10.78 6.50
C ASP A 65 7.43 11.56 6.17
N PHE A 66 6.27 10.90 6.22
CA PHE A 66 4.97 11.48 5.88
C PHE A 66 3.81 10.75 6.59
N PRO A 67 2.67 11.42 6.80
CA PRO A 67 1.53 10.80 7.47
C PRO A 67 1.01 9.58 6.70
N LEU A 68 0.25 8.72 7.37
CA LEU A 68 -0.53 7.69 6.69
C LEU A 68 -1.63 8.37 5.86
N VAL A 69 -1.68 8.08 4.57
CA VAL A 69 -2.62 8.68 3.64
C VAL A 69 -3.39 7.58 2.91
N ALA A 70 -4.72 7.65 2.92
CA ALA A 70 -5.54 6.79 2.06
C ALA A 70 -5.40 7.22 0.60
N LEU A 71 -5.33 6.28 -0.33
CA LEU A 71 -5.25 6.59 -1.76
C LEU A 71 -6.44 7.44 -2.23
N SER A 72 -7.62 7.22 -1.64
CA SER A 72 -8.84 8.00 -1.89
C SER A 72 -8.78 9.45 -1.43
N GLU A 73 -7.86 9.80 -0.52
CA GLU A 73 -7.71 11.15 0.03
C GLU A 73 -6.66 11.99 -0.72
N LEU A 74 -5.89 11.37 -1.62
CA LEU A 74 -4.81 12.04 -2.37
C LEU A 74 -5.31 13.28 -3.13
N ALA A 75 -6.50 13.21 -3.73
CA ALA A 75 -7.06 14.34 -4.48
C ALA A 75 -7.38 15.54 -3.58
N GLU A 76 -7.88 15.29 -2.37
CA GLU A 76 -8.19 16.36 -1.41
C GLU A 76 -6.90 16.97 -0.84
N LEU A 77 -5.96 16.12 -0.40
CA LEU A 77 -4.67 16.57 0.10
C LEU A 77 -3.83 17.24 -1.00
N GLY A 78 -4.06 16.87 -2.26
CA GLY A 78 -3.46 17.48 -3.44
C GLY A 78 -3.77 18.96 -3.62
N ARG A 79 -4.83 19.46 -2.99
CA ARG A 79 -5.16 20.90 -3.01
C ARG A 79 -4.08 21.76 -2.36
N THR A 80 -3.34 21.19 -1.41
CA THR A 80 -2.29 21.88 -0.65
C THR A 80 -0.91 21.25 -0.80
N ASN A 81 -0.81 20.01 -1.29
CA ASN A 81 0.45 19.31 -1.53
C ASN A 81 0.60 18.89 -3.00
N PRO A 82 1.54 19.47 -3.78
CA PRO A 82 1.68 19.16 -5.20
C PRO A 82 2.09 17.70 -5.47
N VAL A 83 2.82 17.04 -4.56
CA VAL A 83 3.18 15.63 -4.68
C VAL A 83 1.92 14.76 -4.62
N PHE A 84 1.01 15.06 -3.69
CA PHE A 84 -0.26 14.32 -3.58
C PHE A 84 -1.21 14.61 -4.74
N ALA A 85 -1.18 15.83 -5.30
CA ALA A 85 -1.95 16.16 -6.50
C ALA A 85 -1.54 15.30 -7.70
N GLU A 86 -0.23 15.10 -7.90
CA GLU A 86 0.26 14.27 -9.00
C GLU A 86 0.04 12.78 -8.73
N LEU A 87 0.24 12.33 -7.49
CA LEU A 87 -0.08 10.95 -7.10
C LEU A 87 -1.57 10.62 -7.29
N ALA A 88 -2.48 11.57 -7.04
CA ALA A 88 -3.91 11.38 -7.31
C ALA A 88 -4.17 11.07 -8.79
N LYS A 89 -3.52 11.79 -9.72
CA LYS A 89 -3.64 11.54 -11.16
C LYS A 89 -3.05 10.19 -11.56
N LEU A 90 -1.90 9.82 -11.00
CA LEU A 90 -1.26 8.54 -11.27
C LEU A 90 -2.13 7.38 -10.76
N VAL A 91 -2.69 7.50 -9.57
CA VAL A 91 -3.61 6.50 -9.02
C VAL A 91 -4.88 6.38 -9.86
N ASP A 92 -5.48 7.50 -10.29
CA ASP A 92 -6.67 7.49 -11.16
C ASP A 92 -6.39 6.84 -12.53
N LYS A 93 -5.23 7.15 -13.14
CA LYS A 93 -4.73 6.52 -14.37
C LYS A 93 -4.63 5.00 -14.25
N HIS A 94 -4.36 4.48 -13.06
CA HIS A 94 -4.24 3.04 -12.76
C HIS A 94 -5.47 2.49 -12.04
N ASN A 95 -6.67 3.00 -12.35
CA ASN A 95 -7.97 2.52 -11.84
C ASN A 95 -8.09 2.58 -10.30
N GLY A 96 -7.52 3.60 -9.69
CA GLY A 96 -7.53 3.76 -8.23
C GLY A 96 -6.52 2.88 -7.50
N LEU A 97 -5.63 2.19 -8.22
CA LEU A 97 -4.64 1.29 -7.64
C LEU A 97 -3.27 1.95 -7.51
N TRP A 98 -2.52 1.52 -6.50
CA TRP A 98 -1.11 1.84 -6.40
C TRP A 98 -0.31 1.15 -7.53
N SER A 99 0.62 1.88 -8.13
CA SER A 99 1.40 1.41 -9.28
C SER A 99 2.89 1.74 -9.12
N ALA A 100 3.74 1.06 -9.90
CA ALA A 100 5.18 1.33 -9.94
C ALA A 100 5.49 2.77 -10.38
N GLU A 101 4.65 3.36 -11.24
CA GLU A 101 4.77 4.76 -11.68
C GLU A 101 4.52 5.73 -10.51
N ALA A 102 3.47 5.48 -9.71
CA ALA A 102 3.17 6.26 -8.52
C ALA A 102 4.27 6.13 -7.44
N GLU A 103 4.79 4.91 -7.25
CA GLU A 103 5.90 4.66 -6.31
C GLU A 103 7.17 5.38 -6.74
N ALA A 104 7.57 5.26 -8.01
CA ALA A 104 8.76 5.94 -8.53
C ALA A 104 8.65 7.47 -8.34
N TYR A 105 7.48 8.05 -8.65
CA TYR A 105 7.23 9.47 -8.46
C TYR A 105 7.34 9.88 -6.98
N LEU A 106 6.73 9.12 -6.06
CA LEU A 106 6.82 9.37 -4.62
C LEU A 106 8.28 9.36 -4.13
N LEU A 107 9.06 8.36 -4.54
CA LEU A 107 10.46 8.20 -4.11
C LEU A 107 11.37 9.33 -4.59
N GLU A 108 11.08 9.91 -5.76
CA GLU A 108 11.84 11.04 -6.33
C GLU A 108 11.48 12.38 -5.68
N HIS A 109 10.21 12.57 -5.29
CA HIS A 109 9.69 13.88 -4.88
C HIS A 109 9.46 14.06 -3.39
N TYR A 110 9.59 13.00 -2.58
CA TYR A 110 9.36 13.07 -1.13
C TYR A 110 10.65 13.13 -0.32
N THR A 111 10.61 13.83 0.81
CA THR A 111 11.74 13.98 1.73
C THR A 111 12.17 12.65 2.34
N LYS A 112 13.45 12.31 2.15
CA LYS A 112 14.11 11.21 2.87
C LYS A 112 14.24 11.55 4.36
N ARG A 113 13.94 10.58 5.23
CA ARG A 113 14.09 10.69 6.69
C ARG A 113 15.55 10.86 7.13
N ILE A 114 16.48 10.27 6.37
CA ILE A 114 17.92 10.36 6.62
C ILE A 114 18.52 11.25 5.53
N LYS A 115 19.17 12.34 5.94
CA LYS A 115 20.02 13.12 5.03
C LYS A 115 21.31 12.33 4.81
N GLU A 116 21.59 12.02 3.55
CA GLU A 116 22.89 11.46 3.13
C GLU A 116 24.03 12.45 3.40
#